data_AF-A0A0F8XFW5-F1
#
_entry.id   AF-A0A0F8XFW5-F1
#
_cell.length_a   1.000
_cell.length_b   1.000
_cell.length_c   1.000
_cell.angle_alpha   90.00
_cell.angle_beta   90.00
_cell.angle_gamma   90.00
#
_symmetry.space_group_name_H-M   'P 1'
#
loop_
_entity.id
_entity.type
_entity.pdbx_description
1 polymer ?
#
loop_
_entity_poly.entity_id
_entity_poly.type
_entity_poly.pdbx_seq_one_letter_code
_entity_poly.pdbx_strand_id
1 'polypeptide(L)'
;MGAYSRDREPVSMGCLYSNDRTVGFDVRNSSIPICAYKESSKVENKMRSVSADFVLAMEEKLQHGREMGRTGWDSHWEIVSVDAFILPNLLDKLDEEVAELVEVVNELRLTGGKQNEVRLEAADVANIAMMIADMAGVLNDE
;
A
#
# COMPACT_ATOMS: atom_id res chain seq x y z
N MET A 1 -57.18 18.79 -1.44
CA MET A 1 -56.25 17.64 -1.60
C MET A 1 -55.57 17.83 -2.94
N GLY A 2 -54.32 18.25 -3.12
CA GLY A 2 -53.14 18.33 -2.26
C GLY A 2 -51.98 18.14 -3.23
N ALA A 3 -51.54 19.21 -3.89
CA ALA A 3 -50.46 19.22 -4.86
C ALA A 3 -49.11 19.22 -4.13
N TYR A 4 -48.17 18.37 -4.55
CA TYR A 4 -46.76 18.54 -4.21
C TYR A 4 -45.87 18.34 -5.44
N SER A 5 -45.22 19.45 -5.79
CA SER A 5 -44.18 19.64 -6.78
C SER A 5 -42.98 18.73 -6.57
N ARG A 6 -42.35 18.38 -7.70
CA ARG A 6 -40.98 17.88 -7.76
C ARG A 6 -40.01 19.05 -7.69
N ASP A 7 -39.64 19.44 -6.48
CA ASP A 7 -38.46 20.27 -6.24
C ASP A 7 -37.36 19.38 -5.67
N ARG A 8 -36.46 18.93 -6.55
CA ARG A 8 -35.18 18.33 -6.14
C ARG A 8 -34.26 19.48 -5.75
N GLU A 9 -34.04 19.66 -4.46
CA GLU A 9 -32.94 20.49 -3.97
C GLU A 9 -31.60 19.90 -4.45
N PRO A 10 -30.65 20.71 -4.91
CA PRO A 10 -29.29 20.24 -5.15
C PRO A 10 -28.64 19.93 -3.80
N VAL A 11 -28.30 18.65 -3.59
CA VAL A 11 -27.52 18.21 -2.44
C VAL A 11 -26.15 18.88 -2.54
N SER A 12 -25.95 19.89 -1.70
CA SER A 12 -24.66 20.54 -1.47
C SER A 12 -23.64 19.47 -1.09
N MET A 13 -22.70 19.21 -1.99
CA MET A 13 -21.52 18.38 -1.74
C MET A 13 -20.64 19.13 -0.73
N GLY A 14 -20.95 18.95 0.56
CA GLY A 14 -20.14 19.46 1.65
C GLY A 14 -18.77 18.79 1.59
N CYS A 15 -17.74 19.59 1.29
CA CYS A 15 -16.35 19.24 1.54
C CYS A 15 -16.16 19.04 3.04
N LEU A 16 -16.47 17.86 3.54
CA LEU A 16 -15.95 17.37 4.80
C LEU A 16 -14.48 17.05 4.55
N TYR A 17 -13.56 17.95 4.90
CA TYR A 17 -12.27 17.58 5.48
C TYR A 17 -11.52 18.82 6.00
N SER A 18 -11.00 18.64 7.21
CA SER A 18 -9.92 19.38 7.87
C SER A 18 -10.32 20.45 8.89
N ASN A 19 -10.13 20.06 10.16
CA ASN A 19 -9.95 20.94 11.31
C ASN A 19 -8.73 21.85 11.06
N ASP A 20 -8.98 23.14 10.89
CA ASP A 20 -8.09 24.31 11.07
C ASP A 20 -8.21 25.31 9.91
N ARG A 21 -9.29 26.09 9.88
CA ARG A 21 -9.34 27.36 9.11
C ARG A 21 -10.20 28.40 9.81
N THR A 22 -9.59 29.54 10.13
CA THR A 22 -10.31 30.81 10.28
C THR A 22 -10.77 31.26 8.90
N VAL A 23 -12.08 31.31 8.69
CA VAL A 23 -12.68 31.80 7.43
C VAL A 23 -12.88 33.31 7.56
N GLY A 24 -12.08 34.09 6.82
CA GLY A 24 -12.36 35.50 6.57
C GLY A 24 -13.34 35.62 5.40
N PHE A 25 -14.51 36.19 5.63
CA PHE A 25 -15.49 36.48 4.59
C PHE A 25 -15.35 37.93 4.13
N ASP A 26 -15.01 38.16 2.87
CA ASP A 26 -15.16 39.47 2.23
C ASP A 26 -16.39 39.41 1.31
N VAL A 27 -17.41 40.22 1.62
CA VAL A 27 -18.79 40.10 1.09
C VAL A 27 -18.97 40.90 -0.21
N ARG A 28 -17.90 41.27 -0.91
CA ARG A 28 -17.99 42.15 -2.09
C ARG A 28 -17.15 41.70 -3.28
N ASN A 29 -17.30 40.46 -3.73
CA ASN A 29 -17.27 40.17 -5.16
C ASN A 29 -17.73 38.74 -5.45
N SER A 30 -18.73 38.61 -6.32
CA SER A 30 -19.09 37.37 -6.99
C SER A 30 -17.92 36.95 -7.89
N SER A 31 -17.16 35.96 -7.43
CA SER A 31 -16.35 35.05 -8.26
C SER A 31 -15.70 34.06 -7.29
N ILE A 32 -16.15 32.80 -7.35
CA ILE A 32 -15.48 31.56 -6.96
C ILE A 32 -14.40 31.71 -5.86
N PRO A 33 -14.57 31.15 -4.65
CA PRO A 33 -13.51 31.17 -3.65
C PRO A 33 -12.27 30.48 -4.22
N ILE A 34 -11.29 31.28 -4.65
CA ILE A 34 -9.96 30.79 -4.99
C ILE A 34 -9.37 30.39 -3.64
N CYS A 35 -9.29 29.09 -3.39
CA CYS A 35 -8.44 28.57 -2.33
C CYS A 35 -7.02 29.08 -2.61
N ALA A 36 -6.65 30.17 -1.95
CA ALA A 36 -5.27 30.62 -1.91
C ALA A 36 -4.49 29.47 -1.26
N TYR A 37 -3.74 28.73 -2.07
CA TYR A 37 -2.74 27.81 -1.58
C TYR A 37 -1.74 28.68 -0.82
N LYS A 38 -1.79 28.65 0.51
CA LYS A 38 -0.59 28.98 1.29
C LYS A 38 0.48 28.05 0.76
N GLU A 39 1.53 28.61 0.19
CA GLU A 39 2.74 27.87 -0.14
C GLU A 39 3.05 26.97 1.05
N SER A 40 2.87 25.66 0.81
CA SER A 40 3.03 24.64 1.83
C SER A 40 4.45 24.75 2.34
N SER A 41 4.57 25.25 3.57
CA SER A 41 5.75 25.16 4.39
C SER A 41 6.41 23.81 4.16
N LYS A 42 7.67 23.84 3.69
CA LYS A 42 8.59 22.70 3.54
C LYS A 42 8.09 21.46 4.27
N VAL A 43 7.44 20.55 3.55
CA VAL A 43 7.13 19.23 4.07
C VAL A 43 8.48 18.55 4.25
N GLU A 44 8.98 18.51 5.49
CA GLU A 44 10.12 17.67 5.82
C GLU A 44 9.76 16.25 5.36
N ASN A 45 10.52 15.74 4.40
CA ASN A 45 10.32 14.41 3.84
C ASN A 45 10.78 13.38 4.89
N LYS A 46 9.97 13.20 5.93
CA LYS A 46 10.24 12.27 7.02
C LYS A 46 9.83 10.89 6.55
N MET A 47 10.72 10.25 5.80
CA MET A 47 10.53 8.86 5.36
C MET A 47 10.40 7.97 6.60
N ARG A 48 9.38 7.10 6.61
CA ARG A 48 9.20 6.10 7.66
C ARG A 48 10.30 5.06 7.55
N SER A 49 11.07 4.84 8.62
CA SER A 49 12.02 3.73 8.68
C SER A 49 11.30 2.39 8.74
N VAL A 50 11.88 1.37 8.10
CA VAL A 50 11.48 -0.03 8.31
C VAL A 50 11.85 -0.43 9.74
N SER A 51 10.98 -1.16 10.44
CA SER A 51 11.26 -1.61 11.81
C SER A 51 12.31 -2.72 11.83
N ALA A 52 13.22 -2.72 12.81
CA ALA A 52 14.23 -3.76 12.98
C ALA A 52 13.63 -5.18 13.02
N ASP A 53 12.51 -5.33 13.74
CA ASP A 53 11.75 -6.57 13.83
C ASP A 53 11.27 -7.12 12.47
N PHE A 54 10.99 -6.23 11.52
CA PHE A 54 10.57 -6.63 10.17
C PHE A 54 11.78 -7.07 9.35
N VAL A 55 12.92 -6.40 9.52
CA VAL A 55 14.18 -6.80 8.89
C VAL A 55 14.59 -8.21 9.33
N LEU A 56 14.47 -8.51 10.64
CA LEU A 56 14.75 -9.85 11.15
C LEU A 56 13.80 -10.91 10.59
N ALA A 57 12.50 -10.62 10.50
CA ALA A 57 11.52 -11.52 9.90
C ALA A 57 11.83 -11.79 8.42
N MET A 58 12.27 -10.77 7.68
CA MET A 58 12.70 -10.91 6.29
C MET A 58 13.94 -11.79 6.17
N GLU A 59 14.96 -11.59 7.01
CA GLU A 59 16.16 -12.42 7.04
C GLU A 59 15.82 -13.88 7.36
N GLU A 60 14.90 -14.12 8.28
CA GLU A 60 14.42 -15.47 8.65
C GLU A 60 13.76 -16.18 7.46
N LYS A 61 12.82 -15.53 6.78
CA LYS A 61 12.13 -16.12 5.61
C LYS A 61 13.10 -16.37 4.45
N LEU A 62 14.02 -15.45 4.18
CA LEU A 62 15.07 -15.65 3.18
C LEU A 62 15.96 -16.84 3.53
N GLN A 63 16.40 -16.95 4.78
CA GLN A 63 17.20 -18.07 5.26
C GLN A 63 16.44 -19.39 5.12
N HIS A 64 15.16 -19.42 5.49
CA HIS A 64 14.31 -20.59 5.31
C HIS A 64 14.20 -21.01 3.84
N GLY A 65 14.02 -20.04 2.92
CA GLY A 65 14.05 -20.28 1.49
C GLY A 65 15.35 -20.93 1.02
N ARG A 66 16.51 -20.42 1.48
CA ARG A 66 17.84 -20.98 1.18
C ARG A 66 17.98 -22.42 1.64
N GLU A 67 17.53 -22.72 2.85
CA GLU A 67 17.57 -24.07 3.43
C GLU A 67 16.72 -25.07 2.63
N MET A 68 15.62 -24.59 2.05
CA MET A 68 14.76 -25.35 1.15
C MET A 68 15.33 -25.46 -0.29
N GLY A 69 16.59 -25.04 -0.51
CA GLY A 69 17.25 -25.04 -1.81
C GLY A 69 16.74 -23.97 -2.77
N ARG A 70 15.94 -23.02 -2.29
CA ARG A 70 15.39 -21.92 -3.07
C ARG A 70 16.38 -20.75 -3.07
N THR A 71 17.57 -20.96 -3.62
CA THR A 71 18.63 -19.94 -3.72
C THR A 71 18.38 -18.92 -4.84
N GLY A 72 17.38 -19.20 -5.70
CA GLY A 72 16.83 -18.28 -6.72
C GLY A 72 16.58 -16.85 -6.22
N TRP A 73 16.29 -16.75 -4.92
CA TRP A 73 15.73 -15.61 -4.22
C TRP A 73 16.81 -14.62 -3.75
N ASP A 74 18.08 -15.03 -3.73
CA ASP A 74 19.18 -14.20 -3.20
C ASP A 74 19.97 -13.44 -4.27
N SER A 75 19.99 -13.95 -5.50
CA SER A 75 20.98 -13.51 -6.51
C SER A 75 20.70 -14.01 -7.92
N HIS A 76 19.64 -14.78 -8.12
CA HIS A 76 19.50 -15.60 -9.33
C HIS A 76 18.34 -15.17 -10.23
N TRP A 77 17.51 -14.18 -9.87
CA TRP A 77 16.57 -13.61 -10.83
C TRP A 77 17.28 -12.97 -12.04
N GLU A 78 18.51 -12.46 -11.85
CA GLU A 78 19.35 -11.94 -12.94
C GLU A 78 19.84 -13.05 -13.90
N ILE A 79 19.89 -14.30 -13.44
CA ILE A 79 20.41 -15.46 -14.19
C ILE A 79 19.26 -16.27 -14.80
N VAL A 80 18.09 -16.28 -14.18
CA VAL A 80 16.90 -16.85 -14.81
C VAL A 80 16.52 -15.89 -15.94
N SER A 81 16.59 -16.35 -17.19
CA SER A 81 15.94 -15.60 -18.27
C SER A 81 14.54 -15.26 -17.80
N VAL A 82 14.15 -13.98 -17.91
CA VAL A 82 12.80 -13.50 -17.60
C VAL A 82 11.86 -14.11 -18.64
N ASP A 83 11.70 -15.42 -18.58
CA ASP A 83 10.75 -16.12 -19.40
C ASP A 83 9.39 -15.62 -18.94
N ALA A 84 8.52 -15.29 -19.90
CA ALA A 84 7.15 -14.83 -19.65
C ALA A 84 6.34 -15.79 -18.75
N PHE A 85 6.85 -16.99 -18.48
CA PHE A 85 6.31 -17.97 -17.55
C PHE A 85 6.60 -17.69 -16.06
N ILE A 86 7.59 -16.87 -15.72
CA ILE A 86 7.99 -16.61 -14.32
C ILE A 86 7.06 -15.59 -13.68
N LEU A 87 6.70 -14.52 -14.39
CA LEU A 87 5.88 -13.45 -13.84
C LEU A 87 4.47 -13.93 -13.39
N PRO A 88 3.74 -14.76 -14.18
CA PRO A 88 2.49 -15.35 -13.71
C PRO A 88 2.66 -16.18 -12.44
N ASN A 89 3.71 -17.01 -12.35
CA ASN A 89 3.96 -17.83 -11.16
C ASN A 89 4.28 -16.97 -9.91
N LEU A 90 4.94 -15.81 -10.09
CA LEU A 90 5.18 -14.88 -8.99
C LEU A 90 3.92 -14.14 -8.56
N LEU A 91 3.01 -13.82 -9.49
CA LEU A 91 1.72 -13.24 -9.16
C LEU A 91 0.83 -14.25 -8.41
N ASP A 92 0.78 -15.50 -8.88
CA ASP A 92 0.09 -16.58 -8.16
C ASP A 92 0.67 -16.73 -6.74
N LYS A 93 2.01 -16.68 -6.62
CA LYS A 93 2.66 -16.75 -5.30
C LYS A 93 2.36 -15.54 -4.43
N LEU A 94 2.33 -14.33 -5.00
CA LEU A 94 1.95 -13.12 -4.26
C LEU A 94 0.53 -13.23 -3.71
N ASP A 95 -0.41 -13.74 -4.51
CA ASP A 95 -1.79 -13.96 -4.08
C ASP A 95 -1.87 -14.97 -2.93
N GLU A 96 -1.08 -16.05 -2.97
CA GLU A 96 -0.94 -17.00 -1.85
C GLU A 96 -0.44 -16.30 -0.57
N GLU A 97 0.69 -15.57 -0.65
CA GLU A 97 1.27 -14.91 0.53
C GLU A 97 0.35 -13.83 1.12
N VAL A 98 -0.40 -13.12 0.26
CA VAL A 98 -1.40 -12.14 0.72
C VAL A 98 -2.56 -12.83 1.44
N ALA A 99 -3.01 -13.99 0.95
CA ALA A 99 -4.06 -14.77 1.61
C ALA A 99 -3.60 -15.25 3.00
N GLU A 100 -2.37 -15.78 3.11
CA GLU A 100 -1.77 -16.20 4.38
C GLU A 100 -1.65 -15.03 5.36
N LEU A 101 -1.18 -13.87 4.91
CA LEU A 101 -1.12 -12.66 5.74
C LEU A 101 -2.50 -12.24 6.26
N VAL A 102 -3.53 -12.27 5.40
CA VAL A 102 -4.91 -11.92 5.78
C VAL A 102 -5.44 -12.90 6.83
N GLU A 103 -5.14 -14.19 6.70
CA GLU A 103 -5.51 -15.23 7.67
C GLU A 103 -4.90 -14.93 9.04
N VAL A 104 -3.57 -14.78 9.14
CA VAL A 104 -2.90 -14.53 10.44
C VAL A 104 -3.31 -13.20 11.09
N VAL A 105 -3.63 -12.18 10.29
CA VAL A 105 -4.16 -10.90 10.81
C VAL A 105 -5.57 -11.08 11.39
N ASN A 106 -6.43 -11.84 10.72
CA ASN A 106 -7.77 -12.14 11.22
C ASN A 106 -7.71 -12.97 12.50
N GLU A 107 -6.82 -13.97 12.56
CA GLU A 107 -6.57 -14.76 13.77
C GLU A 107 -6.08 -13.89 14.92
N LEU A 108 -5.11 -13.00 14.66
CA LEU A 108 -4.62 -12.03 15.65
C LEU A 108 -5.76 -11.17 16.20
N ARG A 109 -6.64 -10.68 15.32
CA ARG A 109 -7.79 -9.84 15.72
C ARG A 109 -8.82 -10.58 16.56
N LEU A 110 -9.07 -11.85 16.27
CA LEU A 110 -10.13 -12.63 16.92
C LEU A 110 -9.67 -13.28 18.23
N THR A 111 -8.43 -13.77 18.29
CA THR A 111 -7.93 -14.60 19.39
C THR A 111 -6.78 -13.97 20.17
N GLY A 112 -6.26 -12.82 19.70
CA GLY A 112 -5.02 -12.26 20.24
C GLY A 112 -3.80 -13.08 19.85
N GLY A 113 -3.86 -13.74 18.68
CA GLY A 113 -2.86 -14.65 18.12
C GLY A 113 -1.42 -14.13 18.02
N LYS A 114 -0.56 -14.86 17.32
CA LYS A 114 0.88 -14.61 17.37
C LYS A 114 1.27 -13.44 16.47
N GLN A 115 1.53 -12.28 17.08
CA GLN A 115 2.04 -11.08 16.39
C GLN A 115 3.32 -11.31 15.57
N ASN A 116 4.08 -12.37 15.85
CA ASN A 116 5.25 -12.74 15.06
C ASN A 116 4.88 -13.31 13.69
N GLU A 117 3.81 -14.11 13.61
CA GLU A 117 3.36 -14.72 12.35
C GLU A 117 2.88 -13.64 11.36
N VAL A 118 2.19 -12.61 11.84
CA VAL A 118 1.83 -11.44 11.00
C VAL A 118 3.08 -10.78 10.40
N ARG A 119 4.18 -10.68 11.15
CA ARG A 119 5.42 -10.08 10.64
C ARG A 119 6.09 -10.98 9.62
N LEU A 120 6.07 -12.28 9.85
CA LEU A 120 6.64 -13.29 8.95
C LEU A 120 5.89 -13.32 7.62
N GLU A 121 4.56 -13.36 7.61
CA GLU A 121 3.82 -13.36 6.34
C GLU A 121 3.87 -11.99 5.65
N ALA A 122 3.95 -10.89 6.40
CA ALA A 122 4.20 -9.58 5.80
C ALA A 122 5.59 -9.50 5.13
N ALA A 123 6.58 -10.22 5.67
CA ALA A 123 7.91 -10.29 5.06
C ALA A 123 7.88 -11.08 3.75
N ASP A 124 7.15 -12.20 3.69
CA ASP A 124 6.99 -12.97 2.45
C ASP A 124 6.29 -12.17 1.33
N VAL A 125 5.19 -11.49 1.65
CA VAL A 125 4.51 -10.60 0.70
C VAL A 125 5.46 -9.53 0.16
N ALA A 126 6.22 -8.88 1.05
CA ALA A 126 7.17 -7.85 0.64
C ALA A 126 8.30 -8.43 -0.22
N ASN A 127 8.78 -9.64 0.09
CA ASN A 127 9.82 -10.30 -0.68
C ASN A 127 9.37 -10.57 -2.12
N ILE A 128 8.20 -11.18 -2.31
CA ILE A 128 7.65 -11.44 -3.65
C ILE A 128 7.39 -10.13 -4.40
N ALA A 129 6.86 -9.10 -3.73
CA ALA A 129 6.62 -7.80 -4.36
C ALA A 129 7.92 -7.12 -4.82
N MET A 130 9.01 -7.22 -4.06
CA MET A 130 10.33 -6.74 -4.48
C MET A 130 10.82 -7.47 -5.73
N MET A 131 10.68 -8.80 -5.79
CA MET A 131 11.08 -9.58 -6.98
C MET A 131 10.31 -9.17 -8.23
N ILE A 132 9.00 -8.96 -8.11
CA ILE A 132 8.17 -8.49 -9.22
C ILE A 132 8.64 -7.10 -9.69
N ALA A 133 8.97 -6.21 -8.75
CA ALA A 133 9.46 -4.88 -9.08
C ALA A 133 10.82 -4.92 -9.81
N ASP A 134 11.75 -5.77 -9.35
CA ASP A 134 13.05 -5.97 -9.99
C ASP A 134 12.88 -6.50 -11.42
N MET A 135 12.01 -7.49 -11.63
CA MET A 135 11.69 -8.02 -12.96
C MET A 135 11.02 -7.00 -13.88
N ALA A 136 10.15 -6.14 -13.35
CA ALA A 136 9.55 -5.06 -14.13
C ALA A 136 10.60 -4.02 -14.57
N GLY A 137 11.66 -3.81 -13.77
CA GLY A 137 12.81 -3.00 -14.16
C GLY A 137 13.51 -3.58 -15.39
N VAL A 138 13.80 -4.89 -15.37
CA VAL A 138 14.44 -5.59 -16.50
C VAL A 138 13.62 -5.49 -17.78
N LEU A 139 12.30 -5.69 -17.70
CA LEU A 139 11.42 -5.65 -18.87
C LEU A 139 11.29 -4.26 -19.53
N ASN A 140 11.61 -3.18 -18.82
CA ASN A 140 11.54 -1.82 -19.37
C ASN A 140 12.85 -1.37 -20.04
N ASP A 141 13.95 -2.08 -19.81
CA ASP A 141 15.27 -1.77 -20.36
C ASP A 141 15.57 -2.53 -21.69
N GLU A 142 14.66 -3.39 -22.15
CA GLU A 142 14.67 -4.06 -23.47
C GLU A 142 13.80 -3.34 -24.53
#